data_AF-A0A838IGH5-F1
#
_entry.id   AF-A0A838IGH5-F1
#
_cell.length_a   1.000
_cell.length_b   1.000
_cell.length_c   1.000
_cell.angle_alpha   90.00
_cell.angle_beta   90.00
_cell.angle_gamma   90.00
#
_symmetry.space_group_name_H-M   'P 1'
#
loop_
_entity.id
_entity.type
_entity.pdbx_description
1 polymer ?
#
loop_
_entity_poly.entity_id
_entity_poly.type
_entity_poly.pdbx_seq_one_letter_code
_entity_poly.pdbx_strand_id
1 'polypeptide(L)'
;MLETLSMFASYFVLAQLGSFSWTVETFYIAAGVVHLVVILLGFRLMHLEPEYNTFIGALMAAVISNGVAYLLKDFGLFGVLGSGATFFVMLVVISHADVLKALIMWAVVLAAYALMAFLIIPRADGLNIEQIAGLPQVMMTGGLKAEPFTDESYDNLSKGKKN
;
A
#
# COMPACT_ATOMS: atom_id res chain seq x y z
N MET A 1 -32.52 -3.85 -14.35
CA MET A 1 -31.59 -4.81 -14.99
C MET A 1 -30.12 -4.35 -14.91
N LEU A 2 -29.81 -3.05 -15.05
CA LEU A 2 -28.44 -2.54 -14.80
C LEU A 2 -28.05 -2.53 -13.31
N GLU A 3 -28.95 -2.14 -12.40
CA GLU A 3 -28.65 -2.10 -10.95
C GLU A 3 -28.41 -3.48 -10.34
N THR A 4 -29.08 -4.51 -10.85
CA THR A 4 -28.86 -5.90 -10.44
C THR A 4 -27.48 -6.42 -10.88
N LEU A 5 -26.97 -5.95 -12.02
CA LEU A 5 -25.62 -6.27 -12.49
C LEU A 5 -24.53 -5.54 -11.68
N SER A 6 -24.76 -4.27 -11.29
CA SER A 6 -23.82 -3.54 -10.43
C SER A 6 -23.76 -4.14 -9.02
N MET A 7 -24.91 -4.55 -8.48
CA MET A 7 -24.98 -5.22 -7.17
C MET A 7 -24.25 -6.56 -7.19
N PHE A 8 -24.44 -7.37 -8.25
CA PHE A 8 -23.71 -8.64 -8.41
C PHE A 8 -22.21 -8.44 -8.61
N ALA A 9 -21.77 -7.47 -9.40
CA ALA A 9 -20.34 -7.17 -9.58
C ALA A 9 -19.71 -6.68 -8.26
N SER A 10 -20.42 -5.83 -7.52
CA SER A 10 -19.98 -5.38 -6.20
C SER A 10 -19.92 -6.54 -5.21
N TYR A 11 -20.92 -7.42 -5.21
CA TYR A 11 -20.97 -8.59 -4.32
C TYR A 11 -19.91 -9.63 -4.68
N PHE A 12 -19.60 -9.85 -5.96
CA PHE A 12 -18.51 -10.73 -6.39
C PHE A 12 -17.14 -10.17 -6.01
N VAL A 13 -16.90 -8.88 -6.24
CA VAL A 13 -15.66 -8.22 -5.79
C VAL A 13 -15.55 -8.31 -4.26
N LEU A 14 -16.62 -8.04 -3.52
CA LEU A 14 -16.63 -8.11 -2.05
C LEU A 14 -16.52 -9.53 -1.50
N ALA A 15 -17.14 -10.52 -2.14
CA ALA A 15 -17.10 -11.93 -1.73
C ALA A 15 -15.74 -12.57 -2.02
N GLN A 16 -15.09 -12.21 -3.13
CA GLN A 16 -13.75 -12.69 -3.48
C GLN A 16 -12.66 -12.01 -2.63
N LEU A 17 -12.92 -10.78 -2.17
CA LEU A 17 -12.11 -10.11 -1.14
C LEU A 17 -12.29 -10.71 0.26
N GLY A 18 -13.43 -11.37 0.54
CA GLY A 18 -13.71 -12.03 1.81
C GLY A 18 -13.07 -13.40 1.98
N SER A 19 -12.61 -14.04 0.90
CA SER A 19 -11.85 -15.30 0.96
C SER A 19 -10.33 -15.10 0.96
N PHE A 20 -9.85 -13.87 0.89
CA PHE A 20 -8.43 -13.53 0.87
C PHE A 20 -8.04 -12.89 2.20
N SER A 21 -7.18 -13.56 2.98
CA SER A 21 -6.67 -12.99 4.23
C SER A 21 -5.68 -11.88 3.91
N TRP A 22 -6.09 -10.64 4.12
CA TRP A 22 -5.25 -9.47 3.89
C TRP A 22 -4.20 -9.35 4.99
N THR A 23 -2.97 -9.70 4.66
CA THR A 23 -1.78 -9.43 5.48
C THR A 23 -1.10 -8.15 5.01
N VAL A 24 -0.19 -7.62 5.83
CA VAL A 24 0.68 -6.48 5.51
C VAL A 24 1.40 -6.70 4.19
N GLU A 25 2.00 -7.88 4.01
CA GLU A 25 2.74 -8.24 2.81
C GLU A 25 1.84 -8.21 1.57
N THR A 26 0.67 -8.85 1.66
CA THR A 26 -0.26 -8.89 0.52
C THR A 26 -0.80 -7.51 0.16
N PHE A 27 -0.96 -6.62 1.13
CA PHE A 27 -1.34 -5.24 0.87
C PHE A 27 -0.24 -4.47 0.12
N TYR A 28 1.02 -4.54 0.57
CA TYR A 28 2.13 -3.84 -0.12
C TYR A 28 2.39 -4.41 -1.53
N ILE A 29 2.18 -5.71 -1.73
CA ILE A 29 2.22 -6.32 -3.08
C ILE A 29 1.09 -5.76 -3.94
N ALA A 30 -0.15 -5.73 -3.44
CA ALA A 30 -1.28 -5.18 -4.16
C ALA A 30 -1.10 -3.69 -4.47
N ALA A 31 -0.58 -2.91 -3.52
CA ALA A 31 -0.24 -1.50 -3.70
C ALA A 31 0.82 -1.31 -4.79
N GLY A 32 1.84 -2.17 -4.83
CA GLY A 32 2.83 -2.19 -5.92
C GLY A 32 2.21 -2.42 -7.30
N VAL A 33 1.29 -3.38 -7.42
CA VAL A 33 0.57 -3.64 -8.68
C VAL A 33 -0.29 -2.45 -9.08
N VAL A 34 -1.03 -1.85 -8.13
CA VAL A 34 -1.85 -0.68 -8.42
C VAL A 34 -0.98 0.52 -8.81
N HIS A 35 0.13 0.77 -8.12
CA HIS A 35 1.07 1.83 -8.50
C HIS A 35 1.58 1.63 -9.92
N LEU A 36 1.99 0.42 -10.29
CA LEU A 36 2.44 0.10 -11.65
C LEU A 36 1.38 0.46 -12.70
N VAL A 37 0.14 0.01 -12.49
CA VAL A 37 -0.98 0.29 -13.42
C VAL A 37 -1.28 1.79 -13.49
N VAL A 38 -1.35 2.46 -12.35
CA VAL A 38 -1.66 3.90 -12.27
C VAL A 38 -0.56 4.74 -12.92
N ILE A 39 0.71 4.40 -12.74
CA ILE A 39 1.84 5.11 -13.37
C ILE A 39 1.75 4.99 -14.90
N LEU A 40 1.58 3.76 -15.41
CA LEU A 40 1.51 3.51 -16.85
C LEU A 40 0.35 4.25 -17.51
N LEU A 41 -0.84 4.12 -16.93
CA LEU A 41 -2.05 4.75 -17.44
C LEU A 41 -2.00 6.26 -17.25
N GLY A 42 -1.63 6.73 -16.06
CA GLY A 42 -1.65 8.15 -15.75
C GLY A 42 -0.64 8.95 -16.59
N PHE A 43 0.57 8.44 -16.84
CA PHE A 43 1.53 9.14 -17.70
C PHE A 43 1.12 9.09 -19.15
N ARG A 44 0.46 8.01 -19.58
CA ARG A 44 -0.14 7.93 -20.91
C ARG A 44 -1.24 8.98 -21.07
N LEU A 45 -2.09 9.17 -20.07
CA LEU A 45 -3.16 10.18 -20.06
C LEU A 45 -2.62 11.61 -20.00
N MET A 46 -1.49 11.82 -19.33
CA MET A 46 -0.80 13.13 -19.29
C MET A 46 0.07 13.40 -20.52
N HIS A 47 -0.02 12.56 -21.57
CA HIS A 47 0.77 12.69 -22.78
C HIS A 47 2.27 12.81 -22.48
N LEU A 48 2.79 12.01 -21.54
CA LEU A 48 4.23 11.79 -21.44
C LEU A 48 4.70 11.07 -22.70
N GLU A 49 5.86 11.45 -23.21
CA GLU A 49 6.40 10.82 -24.42
C GLU A 49 6.51 9.31 -24.24
N PRO A 50 6.08 8.50 -25.23
CA PRO A 50 6.07 7.04 -25.10
C PRO A 50 7.45 6.44 -24.80
N GLU A 51 8.52 7.11 -25.25
CA GLU A 51 9.90 6.73 -25.01
C GLU A 51 10.27 6.80 -23.52
N TYR A 52 9.58 7.65 -22.76
CA TYR A 52 9.80 7.85 -21.33
C TYR A 52 8.81 7.05 -20.48
N ASN A 53 7.59 6.80 -20.99
CA ASN A 53 6.58 5.97 -20.34
C ASN A 53 6.81 4.47 -20.59
N THR A 54 7.92 3.94 -20.09
CA THR A 54 8.29 2.53 -20.24
C THR A 54 7.76 1.66 -19.11
N PHE A 55 7.41 0.42 -19.44
CA PHE A 55 7.03 -0.59 -18.45
C PHE A 55 8.10 -0.79 -17.39
N ILE A 56 9.37 -0.86 -17.81
CA ILE A 56 10.52 -1.09 -16.90
C ILE A 56 10.66 0.09 -15.93
N GLY A 57 10.54 1.33 -16.40
CA GLY A 57 10.59 2.51 -15.53
C GLY A 57 9.47 2.51 -14.48
N ALA A 58 8.23 2.24 -14.92
CA ALA A 58 7.08 2.16 -14.02
C ALA A 58 7.21 1.02 -13.00
N LEU A 59 7.72 -0.15 -13.43
CA LEU A 59 7.96 -1.29 -12.56
C LEU A 59 9.03 -0.98 -11.50
N MET A 60 10.13 -0.35 -11.89
CA MET A 60 11.19 0.05 -10.96
C MET A 60 10.68 1.05 -9.92
N ALA A 61 9.91 2.06 -10.35
CA ALA A 61 9.30 3.02 -9.44
C ALA A 61 8.33 2.34 -8.46
N ALA A 62 7.48 1.44 -8.96
CA ALA A 62 6.52 0.72 -8.12
C ALA A 62 7.22 -0.19 -7.09
N VAL A 63 8.21 -0.99 -7.52
CA VAL A 63 8.91 -1.95 -6.67
C VAL A 63 9.79 -1.27 -5.64
N ILE A 64 10.66 -0.32 -6.07
CA ILE A 64 11.59 0.35 -5.15
C ILE A 64 10.81 1.12 -4.10
N SER A 65 9.79 1.88 -4.51
CA SER A 65 9.06 2.72 -3.56
C SER A 65 8.16 1.92 -2.63
N ASN A 66 7.56 0.80 -3.07
CA ASN A 66 6.86 -0.10 -2.15
C ASN A 66 7.83 -0.83 -1.22
N GLY A 67 9.02 -1.24 -1.71
CA GLY A 67 10.06 -1.82 -0.86
C GLY A 67 10.51 -0.85 0.23
N VAL A 68 10.77 0.41 -0.12
CA VAL A 68 11.09 1.46 0.85
C VAL A 68 9.93 1.72 1.80
N ALA A 69 8.69 1.79 1.32
CA ALA A 69 7.51 1.96 2.16
C ALA A 69 7.33 0.81 3.16
N TYR A 70 7.60 -0.43 2.75
CA TYR A 70 7.56 -1.61 3.62
C TYR A 70 8.67 -1.59 4.69
N LEU A 71 9.89 -1.19 4.32
CA LEU A 71 11.01 -1.06 5.26
C LEU A 71 10.80 0.08 6.26
N LEU A 72 10.18 1.16 5.82
CA LEU A 72 9.95 2.35 6.64
C LEU A 72 8.61 2.35 7.38
N LYS A 73 7.78 1.30 7.25
CA LYS A 73 6.42 1.24 7.81
C LYS A 73 6.36 1.44 9.33
N ASP A 74 7.41 1.06 10.05
CA ASP A 74 7.47 1.10 11.51
C ASP A 74 8.03 2.43 12.06
N PHE A 75 8.40 3.37 11.18
CA PHE A 75 9.00 4.66 11.57
C PHE A 75 7.97 5.81 11.64
N GLY A 76 6.67 5.49 11.57
CA GLY A 76 5.59 6.47 11.66
C GLY A 76 5.74 7.62 10.65
N LEU A 77 5.58 8.87 11.10
CA LEU A 77 5.61 10.04 10.21
C LEU A 77 6.88 10.13 9.34
N PHE A 78 8.05 9.82 9.89
CA PHE A 78 9.30 9.86 9.13
C PHE A 78 9.34 8.80 8.03
N GLY A 79 8.73 7.65 8.27
CA GLY A 79 8.60 6.62 7.26
C GLY A 79 7.67 7.02 6.12
N VAL A 80 6.58 7.74 6.41
CA VAL A 80 5.66 8.26 5.38
C VAL A 80 6.35 9.30 4.54
N LEU A 81 7.02 10.26 5.19
CA LEU A 81 7.73 11.31 4.48
C LEU A 81 8.87 10.73 3.63
N GLY A 82 9.63 9.77 4.17
CA GLY A 82 10.70 9.08 3.46
C GLY A 82 10.18 8.31 2.24
N SER A 83 9.17 7.46 2.41
CA SER A 83 8.58 6.70 1.31
C SER A 83 7.92 7.60 0.25
N GLY A 84 7.20 8.63 0.67
CA GLY A 84 6.60 9.63 -0.21
C GLY A 84 7.64 10.39 -1.03
N ALA A 85 8.74 10.83 -0.39
CA ALA A 85 9.84 11.50 -1.06
C ALA A 85 10.57 10.58 -2.04
N THR A 86 10.88 9.34 -1.64
CA THR A 86 11.47 8.34 -2.54
C THR A 86 10.60 8.12 -3.75
N PHE A 87 9.28 7.98 -3.56
CA PHE A 87 8.37 7.74 -4.67
C PHE A 87 8.29 8.94 -5.61
N PHE A 88 8.23 10.16 -5.08
CA PHE A 88 8.29 11.37 -5.89
C PHE A 88 9.58 11.44 -6.73
N VAL A 89 10.74 11.18 -6.11
CA VAL A 89 12.03 11.16 -6.81
C VAL A 89 12.03 10.12 -7.94
N MET A 90 11.51 8.92 -7.69
CA MET A 90 11.41 7.89 -8.73
C MET A 90 10.54 8.35 -9.90
N LEU A 91 9.41 9.02 -9.62
CA LEU A 91 8.53 9.57 -10.66
C LEU A 91 9.20 10.68 -11.47
N VAL A 92 9.99 11.55 -10.83
CA VAL A 92 10.78 12.60 -11.51
C VAL A 92 11.85 11.98 -12.41
N VAL A 93 12.51 10.91 -11.96
CA VAL A 93 13.52 10.21 -12.76
C VAL A 93 12.90 9.60 -14.02
N ILE A 94 11.78 8.89 -13.90
CA ILE A 94 11.14 8.25 -15.07
C ILE A 94 10.44 9.25 -15.99
N SER A 95 9.96 10.38 -15.46
CA SER A 95 9.43 11.47 -16.27
C SER A 95 10.51 12.36 -16.90
N HIS A 96 11.79 11.97 -16.80
CA HIS A 96 12.93 12.72 -17.35
C HIS A 96 12.98 14.18 -16.87
N ALA A 97 12.78 14.37 -15.56
CA ALA A 97 12.74 15.66 -14.90
C ALA A 97 11.56 16.58 -15.28
N ASP A 98 10.49 16.05 -15.90
CA ASP A 98 9.20 16.74 -15.94
C ASP A 98 8.55 16.68 -14.54
N VAL A 99 8.91 17.67 -13.72
CA VAL A 99 8.52 17.77 -12.32
C VAL A 99 7.00 17.95 -12.17
N LEU A 100 6.36 18.67 -13.10
CA LEU A 100 4.92 18.93 -13.00
C LEU A 100 4.12 17.65 -13.22
N LYS A 101 4.43 16.88 -14.28
CA LYS A 101 3.77 15.59 -14.52
C LYS A 101 4.10 14.59 -13.42
N ALA A 102 5.34 14.59 -12.91
CA ALA A 102 5.72 13.75 -11.78
C ALA A 102 4.93 14.09 -10.51
N LEU A 103 4.71 15.38 -10.21
CA LEU A 103 3.94 15.82 -9.06
C LEU A 103 2.47 15.43 -9.17
N ILE A 104 1.87 15.63 -10.35
CA ILE A 104 0.49 15.21 -10.61
C ILE A 104 0.38 13.68 -10.47
N MET A 105 1.31 12.92 -11.06
CA MET A 105 1.32 11.47 -10.93
C MET A 105 1.45 11.04 -9.47
N TRP A 106 2.34 11.68 -8.73
CA TRP A 106 2.57 11.39 -7.32
C TRP A 106 1.29 11.58 -6.51
N ALA A 107 0.57 12.67 -6.72
CA ALA A 107 -0.72 12.92 -6.08
C ALA A 107 -1.79 11.88 -6.46
N VAL A 108 -1.87 11.50 -7.75
CA VAL A 108 -2.82 10.50 -8.24
C VAL A 108 -2.56 9.13 -7.63
N VAL A 109 -1.29 8.71 -7.57
CA VAL A 109 -0.93 7.42 -6.98
C VAL A 109 -1.14 7.43 -5.46
N LEU A 110 -0.82 8.52 -4.76
CA LEU A 110 -1.15 8.65 -3.33
C LEU A 110 -2.65 8.55 -3.08
N ALA A 111 -3.47 9.16 -3.94
CA ALA A 111 -4.93 9.03 -3.85
C ALA A 111 -5.38 7.58 -4.09
N ALA A 112 -4.79 6.88 -5.07
CA ALA A 112 -5.07 5.46 -5.32
C ALA A 112 -4.68 4.58 -4.11
N TYR A 113 -3.52 4.83 -3.50
CA TYR A 113 -3.06 4.14 -2.30
C TYR A 113 -3.97 4.40 -1.10
N ALA A 114 -4.39 5.66 -0.88
CA ALA A 114 -5.34 6.01 0.17
C ALA A 114 -6.70 5.34 -0.04
N LEU A 115 -7.18 5.27 -1.29
CA LEU A 115 -8.42 4.57 -1.64
C LEU A 115 -8.31 3.06 -1.37
N MET A 116 -7.19 2.44 -1.76
CA MET A 116 -6.94 1.03 -1.44
C MET A 116 -6.96 0.78 0.06
N ALA A 117 -6.25 1.60 0.84
CA ALA A 117 -6.23 1.49 2.29
C ALA A 117 -7.62 1.63 2.91
N PHE A 118 -8.41 2.62 2.46
CA PHE A 118 -9.78 2.81 2.94
C PHE A 118 -10.69 1.61 2.64
N LEU A 119 -10.50 0.95 1.50
CA LEU A 119 -11.30 -0.22 1.12
C LEU A 119 -10.80 -1.52 1.75
N ILE A 120 -9.50 -1.71 1.90
CA ILE A 120 -8.93 -3.00 2.32
C ILE A 120 -8.82 -3.10 3.84
N ILE A 121 -8.40 -2.04 4.53
CA ILE A 121 -8.09 -2.08 5.96
C ILE A 121 -9.28 -2.50 6.83
N PRO A 122 -10.52 -2.01 6.62
CA PRO A 122 -11.67 -2.44 7.44
C PRO A 122 -11.99 -3.94 7.33
N ARG A 123 -11.36 -4.65 6.40
CA ARG A 123 -11.58 -6.06 6.08
C ARG A 123 -10.35 -6.93 6.33
N ALA A 124 -9.27 -6.35 6.86
CA ALA A 124 -7.97 -6.98 6.96
C ALA A 124 -7.57 -7.27 8.41
N ASP A 125 -7.23 -8.52 8.70
CA ASP A 125 -6.75 -8.93 10.02
C ASP A 125 -5.29 -8.46 10.22
N GLY A 126 -5.05 -7.71 11.29
CA GLY A 126 -3.71 -7.22 11.65
C GLY A 126 -3.27 -5.92 10.97
N LEU A 127 -4.14 -5.29 10.17
CA LEU A 127 -3.90 -3.95 9.60
C LEU A 127 -4.61 -2.89 10.44
N ASN A 128 -3.84 -1.99 11.03
CA ASN A 128 -4.38 -0.85 11.78
C ASN A 128 -4.01 0.46 11.09
N ILE A 129 -4.97 1.39 11.04
CA ILE A 129 -4.71 2.79 10.69
C ILE A 129 -4.23 3.47 11.96
N GLU A 130 -2.92 3.74 12.07
CA GLU A 130 -2.41 4.56 13.15
C GLU A 130 -2.58 6.05 12.83
N GLN A 131 -3.23 6.78 13.73
CA GLN A 131 -3.25 8.24 13.70
C GLN A 131 -2.02 8.76 14.43
N ILE A 132 -1.10 9.39 13.71
CA ILE A 132 0.03 10.10 14.31
C ILE A 132 -0.24 11.60 14.20
N ALA A 133 -0.34 12.26 15.35
CA ALA A 133 -0.56 13.70 15.48
C ALA A 133 -1.84 14.24 14.80
N GLY A 134 -2.94 13.46 14.78
CA GLY A 134 -4.24 13.90 14.26
C GLY A 134 -4.38 13.91 12.74
N LEU A 135 -3.35 13.46 12.01
CA LEU A 135 -3.42 13.20 10.58
C LEU A 135 -3.68 11.70 10.36
N PRO A 136 -4.67 11.32 9.52
CA PRO A 136 -4.86 9.92 9.15
C PRO A 136 -3.65 9.47 8.34
N GLN A 137 -2.73 8.73 8.97
CA GLN A 137 -1.61 8.13 8.27
C GLN A 137 -1.96 6.73 7.81
N VAL A 138 -1.81 6.53 6.50
CA VAL A 138 -1.80 5.21 5.88
C VAL A 138 -0.42 4.59 6.10
N MET A 139 -0.08 4.34 7.37
CA MET A 139 1.00 3.42 7.73
C MET A 139 0.40 2.21 8.38
N MET A 140 0.51 1.10 7.67
CA MET A 140 0.17 -0.20 8.19
C MET A 140 1.31 -0.65 9.09
N THR A 141 1.18 -0.38 10.38
CA THR A 141 1.98 -1.06 11.39
C THR A 141 1.52 -2.52 11.42
N GLY A 142 2.13 -3.31 10.55
CA GLY A 142 2.34 -4.74 10.75
C GLY A 142 3.36 -4.94 11.85
N GLY A 143 3.09 -4.36 13.03
CA GLY A 143 3.97 -4.55 14.15
C GLY A 143 4.04 -6.04 14.43
N LEU A 144 5.26 -6.52 14.69
CA LEU A 144 5.50 -7.52 15.72
C LEU A 144 4.93 -6.99 17.05
N LYS A 145 3.62 -6.76 17.13
CA LYS A 145 2.93 -6.78 18.41
C LYS A 145 3.05 -8.23 18.81
N ALA A 146 3.98 -8.51 19.71
CA ALA A 146 3.93 -9.74 20.47
C ALA A 146 2.46 -9.88 20.89
N GLU A 147 1.83 -10.99 20.48
CA GLU A 147 0.52 -11.34 21.01
C GLU A 147 0.62 -11.16 22.53
N PRO A 148 -0.29 -10.41 23.17
CA PRO A 148 -0.26 -10.29 24.62
C PRO A 148 -0.30 -11.72 25.14
N PHE A 149 0.79 -12.15 25.78
CA PHE A 149 0.87 -13.48 26.37
C PHE A 149 -0.38 -13.65 27.24
N THR A 150 -1.25 -14.58 26.87
CA THR A 150 -2.34 -15.01 27.74
C THR A 150 -1.72 -15.56 29.02
N ASP A 151 -2.40 -15.42 30.16
CA ASP A 151 -1.89 -15.93 31.44
C ASP A 151 -1.55 -17.44 31.37
N GLU A 152 -2.23 -18.19 30.49
CA GLU A 152 -1.91 -19.59 30.15
C GLU A 152 -0.52 -19.80 29.50
N SER A 153 -0.04 -18.84 28.71
CA SER A 153 1.28 -18.89 28.07
C SER A 153 2.41 -18.63 29.08
N TYR A 154 2.15 -17.77 30.08
CA TYR A 154 3.09 -17.50 31.17
C TYR A 154 3.23 -18.72 32.09
N ASP A 155 2.13 -19.43 32.33
CA ASP A 155 2.11 -20.59 33.22
C ASP A 155 2.80 -21.81 32.59
N ASN A 156 2.80 -21.94 31.25
CA ASN A 156 3.56 -22.97 30.54
C ASN A 156 5.06 -22.66 30.43
N LEU A 157 5.44 -21.38 30.31
CA LEU A 157 6.85 -20.96 30.29
C LEU A 157 7.50 -20.99 31.68
N SER A 158 6.76 -20.65 32.74
CA SER A 158 7.27 -20.68 34.11
C SER A 158 7.44 -22.10 34.67
N LYS A 159 6.68 -23.07 34.14
CA LYS A 159 6.72 -24.48 34.59
C LYS A 159 7.83 -25.32 33.94
N GLY A 160 8.69 -24.73 33.10
CA GLY A 160 9.92 -25.37 32.63
C GLY A 160 9.70 -26.76 32.00
N LYS A 161 8.57 -26.96 31.30
CA LYS A 161 8.29 -28.23 30.64
C LYS A 161 9.10 -28.28 29.34
N LYS A 162 10.28 -28.90 29.41
CA LYS A 162 11.05 -29.31 28.23
C LYS A 162 10.17 -30.20 27.35
N ASN A 163 9.91 -29.76 26.13
CA ASN A 163 9.73 -30.68 25.01
C ASN A 163 11.11 -31.00 24.44
#